data_AF-A0A7C2LD49-F1
#
_entry.id   AF-A0A7C2LD49-F1
#
_cell.length_a   1.000
_cell.length_b   1.000
_cell.length_c   1.000
_cell.angle_alpha   90.00
_cell.angle_beta   90.00
_cell.angle_gamma   90.00
#
_symmetry.space_group_name_H-M   'P 1'
#
loop_
_entity.id
_entity.type
_entity.pdbx_description
1 polymer ?
#
loop_
_entity_poly.entity_id
_entity_poly.type
_entity_poly.pdbx_seq_one_letter_code
_entity_poly.pdbx_strand_id
1 'polypeptide(L)'
;MAGVKRLSWKIAGFWFAIHLLAWGTGFVWGAAADLTVFLLVRPSLPPPWRWLPPSDNYQLLYYSLLSLLVVSLVLARWKVENRDRLFISAGMFYWLMAVVSFVVVEVLGEREGPRRDLGELAFISFYVASAGVMTTVVIFFLAYAIVSGSSLLYRRLFHS
;
A
#
# COMPACT_ATOMS: atom_id res chain seq x y z
N MET A 1 -36.07 13.96 8.02
CA MET A 1 -35.12 13.26 8.90
C MET A 1 -34.59 12.05 8.15
N ALA A 2 -33.36 12.12 7.64
CA ALA A 2 -32.75 11.02 6.90
C ALA A 2 -32.55 9.83 7.86
N GLY A 3 -33.23 8.72 7.57
CA GLY A 3 -33.11 7.50 8.36
C GLY A 3 -31.66 7.03 8.35
N VAL A 4 -31.01 7.03 9.52
CA VAL A 4 -29.69 6.44 9.70
C VAL A 4 -29.83 4.94 9.45
N LYS A 5 -29.52 4.49 8.22
CA LYS A 5 -29.38 3.07 7.91
C LYS A 5 -28.34 2.51 8.87
N ARG A 6 -28.76 1.67 9.83
CA ARG A 6 -27.84 0.95 10.71
C ARG A 6 -26.87 0.14 9.84
N LEU A 7 -25.63 0.59 9.75
CA LEU A 7 -24.55 -0.17 9.13
C LEU A 7 -24.45 -1.50 9.88
N SER A 8 -24.61 -2.62 9.19
CA SER A 8 -24.47 -3.93 9.82
C SER A 8 -23.07 -4.03 10.43
N TRP A 9 -22.95 -4.49 11.69
CA TRP A 9 -21.68 -4.64 12.40
C TRP A 9 -20.62 -5.40 11.58
N LYS A 10 -21.06 -6.33 10.72
CA LYS A 10 -20.19 -7.07 9.79
C LYS A 10 -19.53 -6.17 8.73
N ILE A 11 -20.29 -5.20 8.20
CA ILE A 11 -19.79 -4.23 7.21
C ILE A 11 -18.83 -3.26 7.90
N ALA A 12 -19.18 -2.77 9.09
CA ALA A 12 -18.29 -1.91 9.88
C ALA A 12 -16.96 -2.60 10.21
N GLY A 13 -17.00 -3.87 10.63
CA GLY A 13 -15.81 -4.67 10.90
C GLY A 13 -14.95 -4.88 9.64
N PHE A 14 -15.58 -5.10 8.49
CA PHE A 14 -14.85 -5.23 7.22
C PHE A 14 -14.19 -3.92 6.77
N TRP A 15 -14.88 -2.78 6.95
CA TRP A 15 -14.29 -1.46 6.74
C TRP A 15 -13.06 -1.26 7.62
N PHE A 16 -13.17 -1.56 8.91
CA PHE A 16 -12.06 -1.43 9.85
C PHE A 16 -10.88 -2.32 9.46
N ALA A 17 -11.14 -3.58 9.06
CA ALA A 17 -10.10 -4.51 8.62
C ALA A 17 -9.32 -4.00 7.39
N ILE A 18 -10.02 -3.44 6.40
CA ILE A 18 -9.38 -2.83 5.22
C ILE A 18 -8.50 -1.66 5.61
N HIS A 19 -8.96 -0.80 6.52
CA HIS A 19 -8.15 0.32 7.01
C HIS A 19 -6.92 -0.16 7.76
N LEU A 20 -7.06 -1.16 8.62
CA LEU A 20 -5.93 -1.75 9.35
C LEU A 20 -4.91 -2.38 8.40
N LEU A 21 -5.37 -3.10 7.37
CA LEU A 21 -4.52 -3.65 6.31
C LEU A 21 -3.81 -2.54 5.53
N ALA A 22 -4.52 -1.47 5.17
CA ALA A 22 -3.93 -0.32 4.49
C ALA A 22 -2.85 0.36 5.36
N TRP A 23 -3.13 0.52 6.65
CA TRP A 23 -2.18 1.02 7.64
C TRP A 23 -0.92 0.17 7.71
N GLY A 24 -1.07 -1.15 7.92
CA GLY A 24 0.04 -2.08 8.04
C GLY A 24 0.86 -2.18 6.75
N THR A 25 0.19 -2.23 5.60
CA THR A 25 0.86 -2.28 4.29
C THR A 25 1.65 -1.00 4.03
N GLY A 26 1.05 0.17 4.31
CA GLY A 26 1.70 1.47 4.20
C GLY A 26 2.92 1.57 5.12
N PHE A 27 2.79 1.13 6.38
CA PHE A 27 3.90 1.12 7.32
C PHE A 27 5.06 0.25 6.85
N VAL A 28 4.79 -1.00 6.44
CA VAL A 28 5.82 -1.92 5.94
C VAL A 28 6.47 -1.38 4.67
N TRP A 29 5.69 -0.80 3.76
CA TRP A 29 6.22 -0.16 2.56
C TRP A 29 7.15 1.02 2.88
N GLY A 30 6.72 1.93 3.76
CA GLY A 30 7.52 3.08 4.16
C GLY A 30 8.84 2.67 4.80
N ALA A 31 8.84 1.62 5.62
CA ALA A 31 10.07 1.07 6.21
C ALA A 31 10.95 0.34 5.19
N ALA A 32 10.34 -0.37 4.23
CA ALA A 32 11.07 -1.12 3.20
C ALA A 32 11.57 -0.24 2.05
N ALA A 33 11.00 0.95 1.85
CA ALA A 33 11.32 1.81 0.72
C ALA A 33 12.75 2.35 0.73
N ASP A 34 13.42 2.35 1.88
CA ASP A 34 14.86 2.64 1.94
C ASP A 34 15.66 1.65 1.08
N LEU A 35 15.20 0.39 0.94
CA LEU A 35 15.78 -0.60 0.02
C LEU A 35 15.74 -0.15 -1.45
N THR A 36 14.60 0.43 -1.87
CA THR A 36 14.36 0.83 -3.26
C THR A 36 15.09 2.13 -3.59
N VAL A 37 15.07 3.10 -2.67
CA VAL A 37 15.84 4.34 -2.81
C VAL A 37 17.33 4.04 -2.74
N PHE A 38 17.76 3.17 -1.83
CA PHE A 38 19.15 2.72 -1.77
C PHE A 38 19.58 2.08 -3.08
N LEU A 39 18.83 1.13 -3.66
CA LEU A 39 19.18 0.52 -4.96
C LEU A 39 19.30 1.54 -6.11
N LEU A 40 18.46 2.58 -6.13
CA LEU A 40 18.51 3.65 -7.13
C LEU A 40 19.75 4.55 -6.97
N VAL A 41 20.17 4.82 -5.73
CA VAL A 41 21.27 5.76 -5.41
C VAL A 41 22.58 5.01 -5.12
N ARG A 42 22.55 3.68 -5.00
CA ARG A 42 23.68 2.78 -4.71
C ARG A 42 24.89 3.01 -5.61
N PRO A 43 24.74 3.21 -6.94
CA PRO A 43 25.89 3.43 -7.81
C PRO A 43 26.62 4.76 -7.52
N SER A 44 25.89 5.75 -7.01
CA SER A 44 26.42 7.07 -6.66
C SER A 44 26.99 7.17 -5.22
N LEU A 45 26.83 6.13 -4.40
CA LEU A 45 27.37 6.13 -3.04
C LEU A 45 28.87 5.80 -3.05
N PRO A 46 29.70 6.49 -2.24
CA PRO A 46 31.09 6.10 -2.04
C PRO A 46 31.17 4.74 -1.31
N PRO A 47 32.26 3.96 -1.49
CA PRO A 47 32.57 2.83 -0.61
C PRO A 47 32.61 3.24 0.87
N PRO A 48 32.26 2.35 1.84
CA PRO A 48 31.81 0.96 1.67
C PRO A 48 30.31 0.82 1.43
N TRP A 49 29.55 1.92 1.50
CA TRP A 49 28.09 1.93 1.48
C TRP A 49 27.51 1.27 0.24
N ARG A 50 28.10 1.49 -0.94
CA ARG A 50 27.67 0.80 -2.18
C ARG A 50 27.79 -0.74 -2.12
N TRP A 51 28.52 -1.30 -1.17
CA TRP A 51 28.76 -2.74 -1.05
C TRP A 51 27.86 -3.43 0.00
N LEU A 52 27.10 -2.69 0.79
CA LEU A 52 26.18 -3.28 1.76
C LEU A 52 25.01 -3.99 1.06
N PRO A 53 24.63 -5.21 1.50
CA PRO A 53 23.49 -5.92 0.95
C PRO A 53 22.17 -5.27 1.39
N PRO A 54 21.16 -5.21 0.51
CA PRO A 54 19.81 -4.84 0.91
C PRO A 54 19.28 -5.81 1.99
N SER A 55 18.52 -5.31 2.98
CA SER A 55 17.86 -6.19 3.95
C SER A 55 16.68 -6.93 3.33
N ASP A 56 16.78 -8.25 3.24
CA ASP A 56 15.83 -9.11 2.48
C ASP A 56 14.49 -9.38 3.21
N ASN A 57 14.34 -8.98 4.47
CA ASN A 57 13.25 -9.48 5.32
C ASN A 57 11.87 -8.84 5.10
N TYR A 58 11.77 -7.67 4.46
CA TYR A 58 10.49 -6.94 4.35
C TYR A 58 9.63 -7.31 3.13
N GLN A 59 10.21 -7.92 2.10
CA GLN A 59 9.51 -8.15 0.84
C GLN A 59 8.35 -9.13 0.98
N LEU A 60 8.56 -10.28 1.63
CA LEU A 60 7.51 -11.30 1.80
C LEU A 60 6.33 -10.76 2.61
N LEU A 61 6.62 -10.04 3.70
CA LEU A 61 5.60 -9.44 4.55
C LEU A 61 4.80 -8.38 3.78
N TYR A 62 5.50 -7.52 3.02
CA TYR A 62 4.86 -6.49 2.19
C TYR A 62 3.90 -7.10 1.17
N TYR A 63 4.37 -8.04 0.35
CA TYR A 63 3.53 -8.64 -0.70
C TYR A 63 2.35 -9.43 -0.12
N SER A 64 2.52 -10.05 1.04
CA SER A 64 1.43 -10.74 1.74
C SER A 64 0.34 -9.77 2.18
N LEU A 65 0.71 -8.67 2.84
CA LEU A 65 -0.23 -7.62 3.26
C LEU A 65 -0.90 -6.94 2.07
N LEU A 66 -0.12 -6.60 1.03
CA LEU A 66 -0.62 -6.00 -0.20
C LEU A 66 -1.65 -6.91 -0.89
N SER A 67 -1.36 -8.21 -0.99
CA SER A 67 -2.30 -9.17 -1.59
C SER A 67 -3.60 -9.26 -0.81
N LEU A 68 -3.52 -9.35 0.53
CA LEU A 68 -4.71 -9.35 1.40
C LEU A 68 -5.51 -8.05 1.27
N LEU A 69 -4.84 -6.90 1.20
CA LEU A 69 -5.47 -5.61 1.00
C LEU A 69 -6.20 -5.55 -0.35
N VAL A 70 -5.52 -5.93 -1.44
CA VAL A 70 -6.09 -5.92 -2.79
C VAL A 70 -7.29 -6.84 -2.89
N VAL A 71 -7.19 -8.08 -2.41
CA VAL A 71 -8.31 -9.03 -2.39
C VAL A 71 -9.48 -8.46 -1.60
N SER A 72 -9.21 -7.86 -0.44
CA SER A 72 -10.25 -7.23 0.39
C SER A 72 -10.92 -6.05 -0.32
N LEU A 73 -10.15 -5.20 -1.02
CA LEU A 73 -10.70 -4.09 -1.81
C LEU A 73 -11.53 -4.58 -3.00
N VAL A 74 -11.10 -5.65 -3.69
CA VAL A 74 -11.87 -6.28 -4.77
C VAL A 74 -13.20 -6.83 -4.25
N LEU A 75 -13.19 -7.53 -3.11
CA LEU A 75 -14.41 -8.01 -2.45
C LEU A 75 -15.32 -6.84 -2.02
N ALA A 76 -14.75 -5.77 -1.46
CA ALA A 76 -15.49 -4.58 -1.09
C ALA A 76 -16.19 -3.94 -2.28
N ARG A 77 -15.57 -3.97 -3.47
CA ARG A 77 -16.15 -3.37 -4.68
C ARG A 77 -17.50 -3.98 -5.06
N TRP A 78 -17.75 -5.25 -4.74
CA TRP A 78 -19.02 -5.94 -5.00
C TRP A 78 -20.01 -5.89 -3.84
N LYS A 79 -19.55 -5.87 -2.59
CA LYS A 79 -20.40 -6.12 -1.41
C LYS A 79 -20.77 -4.88 -0.59
N VAL A 80 -20.10 -3.76 -0.82
CA VAL A 80 -20.16 -2.59 0.09
C VAL A 80 -20.77 -1.37 -0.59
N GLU A 81 -21.78 -0.77 0.04
CA GLU A 81 -22.28 0.58 -0.29
C GLU A 81 -21.18 1.63 0.01
N ASN A 82 -21.03 2.68 -0.81
CA ASN A 82 -19.99 3.71 -0.68
C ASN A 82 -18.53 3.21 -0.84
N ARG A 83 -18.33 2.19 -1.68
CA ARG A 83 -17.01 1.61 -2.01
C ARG A 83 -15.94 2.62 -2.42
N ASP A 84 -16.31 3.69 -3.12
CA ASP A 84 -15.35 4.69 -3.60
C ASP A 84 -14.75 5.47 -2.41
N ARG A 85 -15.58 5.80 -1.40
CA ARG A 85 -15.12 6.41 -0.16
C ARG A 85 -14.15 5.51 0.60
N LEU A 86 -14.46 4.21 0.69
CA LEU A 86 -13.59 3.22 1.33
C LEU A 86 -12.25 3.08 0.61
N PHE A 87 -12.25 3.08 -0.72
CA PHE A 87 -11.03 3.01 -1.52
C PHE A 87 -10.16 4.26 -1.30
N ILE A 88 -10.77 5.44 -1.35
CA ILE A 88 -10.06 6.71 -1.11
C ILE A 88 -9.50 6.73 0.31
N SER A 89 -10.30 6.42 1.34
CA SER A 89 -9.83 6.46 2.73
C SER A 89 -8.73 5.44 2.97
N ALA A 90 -8.85 4.20 2.47
CA ALA A 90 -7.79 3.20 2.56
C ALA A 90 -6.50 3.68 1.88
N GLY A 91 -6.59 4.30 0.70
CA GLY A 91 -5.44 4.92 0.03
C GLY A 91 -4.79 6.01 0.86
N MET A 92 -5.57 6.90 1.50
CA MET A 92 -5.04 7.95 2.39
C MET A 92 -4.35 7.36 3.63
N PHE A 93 -4.93 6.32 4.23
CA PHE A 93 -4.37 5.64 5.39
C PHE A 93 -3.06 4.92 5.06
N TYR A 94 -2.99 4.23 3.92
CA TYR A 94 -1.76 3.68 3.39
C TYR A 94 -0.72 4.78 3.22
N TRP A 95 -1.09 5.85 2.50
CA TRP A 95 -0.18 6.95 2.17
C TRP A 95 0.42 7.57 3.43
N LEU A 96 -0.43 7.93 4.40
CA LEU A 96 0.00 8.56 5.64
C LEU A 96 0.96 7.65 6.42
N MET A 97 0.65 6.36 6.52
CA MET A 97 1.53 5.43 7.24
C MET A 97 2.84 5.15 6.53
N ALA A 98 2.86 5.18 5.20
CA ALA A 98 4.10 5.11 4.44
C ALA A 98 5.00 6.32 4.71
N VAL A 99 4.43 7.54 4.75
CA VAL A 99 5.17 8.75 5.11
C VAL A 99 5.71 8.66 6.54
N VAL A 100 4.84 8.36 7.51
CA VAL A 100 5.22 8.29 8.93
C VAL A 100 6.31 7.23 9.14
N SER A 101 6.13 6.04 8.57
CA SER A 101 7.09 4.95 8.72
C SER A 101 8.44 5.29 8.09
N PHE A 102 8.44 5.85 6.87
CA PHE A 102 9.66 6.29 6.22
C PHE A 102 10.40 7.36 7.04
N VAL A 103 9.69 8.39 7.51
CA VAL A 103 10.28 9.45 8.35
C VAL A 103 10.83 8.88 9.66
N VAL A 104 10.12 7.97 10.31
CA VAL A 104 10.58 7.31 11.53
C VAL A 104 11.86 6.52 11.29
N VAL A 105 11.93 5.73 10.22
CA VAL A 105 13.13 4.97 9.86
C VAL A 105 14.30 5.90 9.55
N GLU A 106 14.06 6.99 8.83
CA GLU A 106 15.11 7.95 8.47
C GLU A 106 15.63 8.78 9.65
N VAL A 107 14.75 9.17 10.58
CA VAL A 107 15.10 10.06 11.70
C VAL A 107 15.61 9.27 12.91
N LEU A 108 14.98 8.14 13.22
CA LEU A 108 15.30 7.32 14.40
C LEU A 108 16.16 6.11 14.06
N GLY A 109 16.25 5.71 12.80
CA GLY A 109 17.10 4.60 12.38
C GLY A 109 18.58 4.94 12.52
N GLU A 110 19.38 3.92 12.82
CA GLU A 110 20.84 3.99 12.78
C GLU A 110 21.28 3.98 11.32
N ARG A 111 21.08 5.11 10.64
CA ARG A 111 21.42 5.23 9.24
C ARG A 111 22.92 5.41 9.07
N GLU A 112 23.49 4.43 8.39
CA GLU A 112 24.85 4.38 7.92
C GLU A 112 24.99 5.25 6.65
N GLY A 113 25.01 6.58 6.81
CA GLY A 113 25.13 7.53 5.68
C GLY A 113 24.82 9.00 6.02
N PRO A 114 25.06 9.93 5.08
CA PRO A 114 24.73 11.34 5.27
C PRO A 114 23.21 11.53 5.45
N ARG A 115 22.83 12.30 6.47
CA ARG A 115 21.43 12.61 6.76
C ARG A 115 20.87 13.51 5.65
N ARG A 116 19.64 13.20 5.24
CA ARG A 116 18.88 14.01 4.27
C ARG A 116 18.42 15.31 4.93
N ASP A 117 18.38 16.38 4.14
CA ASP A 117 17.75 17.61 4.60
C ASP A 117 16.22 17.44 4.70
N LEU A 118 15.54 18.29 5.46
CA LEU A 118 14.09 18.25 5.66
C LEU A 118 13.33 18.35 4.33
N GLY A 119 13.82 19.17 3.39
CA GLY A 119 13.22 19.29 2.05
C GLY A 119 13.30 17.99 1.25
N GLU A 120 14.46 17.32 1.30
CA GLU A 120 14.67 16.02 0.65
C GLU A 120 13.83 14.93 1.29
N LEU A 121 13.74 14.91 2.62
CA LEU A 121 12.92 13.96 3.37
C LEU A 121 11.44 14.10 3.03
N ALA A 122 10.93 15.34 2.97
CA ALA A 122 9.55 15.62 2.58
C ALA A 122 9.26 15.17 1.14
N PHE A 123 10.15 15.47 0.20
CA PHE A 123 9.98 15.07 -1.20
C PHE A 123 10.03 13.54 -1.38
N ILE A 124 11.03 12.87 -0.80
CA ILE A 124 11.20 11.42 -0.94
C ILE A 124 10.07 10.68 -0.25
N SER A 125 9.66 11.09 0.96
CA SER A 125 8.54 10.45 1.66
C SER A 125 7.23 10.57 0.88
N PHE A 126 6.95 11.74 0.30
CA PHE A 126 5.80 11.95 -0.59
C PHE A 126 5.87 11.03 -1.81
N TYR A 127 7.03 10.96 -2.47
CA TYR A 127 7.24 10.13 -3.65
C TYR A 127 7.04 8.64 -3.32
N VAL A 128 7.69 8.15 -2.25
CA VAL A 128 7.60 6.76 -1.78
C VAL A 128 6.16 6.39 -1.45
N ALA A 129 5.46 7.22 -0.68
CA ALA A 129 4.08 6.95 -0.29
C ALA A 129 3.15 6.94 -1.51
N SER A 130 3.33 7.89 -2.43
CA SER A 130 2.55 7.98 -3.67
C SER A 130 2.81 6.79 -4.60
N ALA A 131 4.06 6.35 -4.72
CA ALA A 131 4.42 5.17 -5.53
C ALA A 131 3.76 3.90 -4.99
N GLY A 132 3.74 3.71 -3.66
CA GLY A 132 3.07 2.57 -3.03
C GLY A 132 1.55 2.57 -3.25
N VAL A 133 0.90 3.73 -3.11
CA VAL A 133 -0.53 3.88 -3.40
C VAL A 133 -0.82 3.64 -4.87
N MET A 134 -0.07 4.25 -5.79
CA MET A 134 -0.26 4.07 -7.24
C MET A 134 -0.08 2.60 -7.65
N THR A 135 0.92 1.93 -7.10
CA THR A 135 1.15 0.49 -7.32
C THR A 135 -0.07 -0.32 -6.85
N THR A 136 -0.57 -0.04 -5.65
CA THR A 136 -1.77 -0.69 -5.10
C THR A 136 -2.99 -0.46 -5.99
N VAL A 137 -3.18 0.76 -6.48
CA VAL A 137 -4.28 1.14 -7.39
C VAL A 137 -4.20 0.36 -8.71
N VAL A 138 -3.03 0.31 -9.33
CA VAL A 138 -2.81 -0.44 -10.58
C VAL A 138 -3.10 -1.93 -10.39
N ILE A 139 -2.55 -2.54 -9.33
CA ILE A 139 -2.77 -3.97 -9.03
C ILE A 139 -4.25 -4.24 -8.75
N PHE A 140 -4.92 -3.36 -8.01
CA PHE A 140 -6.35 -3.46 -7.76
C PHE A 140 -7.16 -3.47 -9.07
N PHE A 141 -6.91 -2.53 -9.98
CA PHE A 141 -7.63 -2.48 -11.25
C PHE A 141 -7.37 -3.70 -12.13
N LEU A 142 -6.12 -4.19 -12.17
CA LEU A 142 -5.77 -5.42 -12.88
C LEU A 142 -6.50 -6.62 -12.29
N ALA A 143 -6.45 -6.80 -10.97
CA ALA A 143 -7.14 -7.90 -10.29
C ALA A 143 -8.66 -7.84 -10.51
N TYR A 144 -9.25 -6.65 -10.40
CA TYR A 144 -10.68 -6.44 -10.64
C TYR A 144 -11.07 -6.75 -12.09
N ALA A 145 -10.26 -6.34 -13.07
CA ALA A 145 -10.49 -6.64 -14.48
C ALA A 145 -10.44 -8.14 -14.77
N ILE A 146 -9.46 -8.85 -14.20
CA ILE A 146 -9.33 -10.31 -14.36
C ILE A 146 -10.55 -11.04 -13.79
N VAL A 147 -10.99 -10.70 -12.59
CA VAL A 147 -12.15 -11.39 -11.98
C VAL A 147 -13.44 -11.05 -12.71
N SER A 148 -13.62 -9.78 -13.10
CA SER A 148 -14.83 -9.36 -13.82
C SER A 148 -14.88 -9.96 -15.23
N GLY A 149 -13.76 -9.99 -15.96
CA GLY A 149 -13.66 -10.61 -17.28
C GLY A 149 -13.93 -12.11 -17.26
N SER A 150 -13.37 -12.82 -16.28
CA SER A 150 -13.61 -14.26 -16.08
C SER A 150 -15.09 -14.56 -15.81
N SER A 151 -15.77 -13.71 -15.02
CA SER A 151 -17.19 -13.89 -14.71
C SER A 151 -18.11 -13.75 -15.94
N LEU A 152 -17.75 -12.87 -16.87
CA LEU A 152 -18.48 -12.67 -18.13
C LEU A 152 -18.27 -13.84 -19.09
N LEU A 153 -17.03 -14.34 -19.19
CA LEU A 153 -16.70 -15.51 -20.01
C LEU A 153 -17.46 -16.76 -19.54
N TYR A 154 -17.47 -17.00 -18.23
CA TYR A 154 -18.20 -18.14 -17.65
C TYR A 154 -19.70 -18.07 -17.96
N ARG A 155 -20.33 -16.90 -17.78
CA ARG A 155 -21.76 -16.73 -18.13
C ARG A 155 -22.04 -17.02 -19.60
N ARG A 156 -21.14 -16.65 -20.51
CA ARG A 156 -21.31 -16.91 -21.94
C ARG A 156 -21.14 -18.37 -22.31
N LEU A 157 -20.27 -19.11 -21.61
CA LEU A 157 -19.95 -20.50 -21.94
C LEU A 157 -20.93 -21.52 -21.34
N PHE A 158 -21.54 -21.21 -20.20
CA PHE A 158 -22.32 -22.19 -19.43
C PHE A 158 -23.81 -21.83 -19.25
N HIS A 159 -24.22 -20.65 -19.69
CA HIS A 159 -25.62 -20.20 -19.63
C HIS A 159 -26.17 -19.73 -21.00
N SER A 160 -25.52 -20.13 -22.10
CA SER A 160 -26.07 -20.05 -23.47
C SER A 160 -26.73 -21.37 -23.84
#